data_AF-A0A0K1W2S1-F1
#
_entry.id   AF-A0A0K1W2S1-F1
#
_cell.length_a   1.000
_cell.length_b   1.000
_cell.length_c   1.000
_cell.angle_alpha   90.00
_cell.angle_beta   90.00
_cell.angle_gamma   90.00
#
_symmetry.space_group_name_H-M   'P 1'
#
loop_
_entity.id
_entity.type
_entity.pdbx_description
1 polymer ?
#
loop_
_entity_poly.entity_id
_entity_poly.type
_entity_poly.pdbx_seq_one_letter_code
_entity_poly.pdbx_strand_id
1 'polypeptide(L)'
;MLNLLVDFKNNSQFYIINSIAILVLWLPALFMYYSLFNYLKVKDKPKYLNKLAISLITLDIILSTIFSSISLVFVNLDIVSISTDSVIALTTLVLGYLFIAIYYFVIFIWSHYLWMIFDETKINTLSDKVSYDKITKVVNDVDSNNVYLNFLEGVRKNRKLKMNKNSATAKFFLESCGIVKINVEEISQQKFYSTQEANSKEAVYEKLNKNTKKTDPIKPENTKSVEKTEKDKKETKTEKND
;
A
#
# COMPACT_ATOMS: atom_id res chain seq x y z
N MET A 1 24.85 -19.05 -11.04
CA MET A 1 24.90 -18.49 -9.68
C MET A 1 25.82 -17.30 -9.71
N LEU A 2 25.33 -16.10 -9.42
CA LEU A 2 26.18 -14.93 -9.21
C LEU A 2 27.10 -15.28 -8.02
N ASN A 3 28.42 -15.31 -8.25
CA ASN A 3 29.37 -15.53 -7.17
C ASN A 3 29.53 -14.21 -6.40
N LEU A 4 28.47 -13.84 -5.66
CA LEU A 4 28.37 -12.58 -4.92
C LEU A 4 29.64 -12.35 -4.10
N LEU A 5 30.16 -13.40 -3.45
CA LEU A 5 31.40 -13.38 -2.64
C LEU A 5 32.66 -12.99 -3.42
N VAL A 6 32.73 -13.21 -4.74
CA VAL A 6 33.89 -12.84 -5.57
C VAL A 6 33.80 -11.39 -6.05
N ASP A 7 32.59 -10.85 -6.27
CA ASP A 7 32.38 -9.44 -6.64
C ASP A 7 32.55 -8.48 -5.45
N PHE A 8 32.49 -8.98 -4.20
CA PHE A 8 32.84 -8.20 -3.00
C PHE A 8 34.28 -7.68 -2.99
N LYS A 9 35.15 -8.24 -3.84
CA LYS A 9 36.54 -7.78 -3.99
C LYS A 9 36.62 -6.37 -4.61
N ASN A 10 35.56 -5.92 -5.29
CA ASN A 10 35.39 -4.52 -5.68
C ASN A 10 34.63 -3.78 -4.58
N ASN A 11 35.37 -3.30 -3.56
CA ASN A 11 34.82 -2.54 -2.43
C ASN A 11 33.85 -1.41 -2.86
N SER A 12 34.05 -0.85 -4.06
CA SER A 12 33.20 0.21 -4.64
C SER A 12 31.71 -0.14 -4.74
N GLN A 13 31.36 -1.35 -5.21
CA GLN A 13 29.94 -1.74 -5.35
C GLN A 13 29.27 -1.90 -3.99
N PHE A 14 29.99 -2.43 -3.01
CA PHE A 14 29.48 -2.59 -1.66
C PHE A 14 29.21 -1.25 -0.97
N TYR A 15 30.14 -0.29 -1.10
CA TYR A 15 29.92 1.06 -0.57
C TYR A 15 28.69 1.72 -1.18
N ILE A 16 28.48 1.54 -2.49
CA ILE A 16 27.29 2.07 -3.17
C ILE A 16 26.02 1.45 -2.57
N ILE A 17 25.95 0.11 -2.45
CA ILE A 17 24.78 -0.58 -1.92
C ILE A 17 24.49 -0.19 -0.47
N ASN A 18 25.53 -0.05 0.36
CA ASN A 18 25.37 0.33 1.76
C ASN A 18 24.97 1.81 1.90
N SER A 19 25.54 2.70 1.09
CA SER A 19 25.13 4.11 1.03
C SER A 19 23.66 4.25 0.61
N ILE A 20 23.21 3.45 -0.36
CA ILE A 20 21.80 3.38 -0.75
C ILE A 20 20.94 2.89 0.42
N ALA A 21 21.36 1.87 1.16
CA ALA A 21 20.62 1.36 2.32
C ALA A 21 20.37 2.48 3.36
N ILE A 22 21.41 3.23 3.70
CA ILE A 22 21.34 4.36 4.63
C ILE A 22 20.41 5.44 4.09
N LEU A 23 20.54 5.82 2.81
CA LEU A 23 19.67 6.84 2.20
C LEU A 23 18.20 6.43 2.19
N VAL A 24 17.90 5.19 1.81
CA VAL A 24 16.54 4.64 1.72
C VAL A 24 15.88 4.51 3.10
N LEU A 25 16.68 4.35 4.16
CA LEU A 25 16.21 4.36 5.54
C LEU A 25 15.92 5.78 6.05
N TRP A 26 16.85 6.73 5.85
CA TRP A 26 16.76 8.05 6.48
C TRP A 26 15.77 8.99 5.80
N LEU A 27 15.58 8.91 4.47
CA LEU A 27 14.64 9.80 3.76
C LEU A 27 13.19 9.68 4.29
N PRO A 28 12.60 8.48 4.38
CA PRO A 28 11.26 8.32 4.94
C PRO A 28 11.24 8.52 6.46
N ALA A 29 12.33 8.20 7.18
CA ALA A 29 12.42 8.46 8.62
C ALA A 29 12.29 9.95 8.93
N LEU A 30 13.00 10.81 8.19
CA LEU A 30 12.87 12.26 8.31
C LEU A 30 11.45 12.73 8.00
N PHE A 31 10.81 12.19 6.95
CA PHE A 31 9.42 12.52 6.62
C PHE A 31 8.44 12.08 7.72
N MET A 32 8.66 10.90 8.31
CA MET A 32 7.87 10.38 9.43
C MET A 32 8.01 11.30 10.65
N TYR A 33 9.24 11.68 11.04
CA TYR A 33 9.46 12.59 12.15
C TYR A 33 8.89 13.98 11.89
N TYR A 34 9.05 14.51 10.69
CA TYR A 34 8.40 15.77 10.29
C TYR A 34 6.88 15.70 10.44
N SER A 35 6.27 14.60 9.98
CA SER A 35 4.84 14.36 10.14
C SER A 35 4.43 14.20 11.61
N LEU A 36 5.27 13.60 12.44
CA LEU A 36 5.07 13.47 13.89
C LEU A 36 5.10 14.85 14.57
N PHE A 37 6.05 15.72 14.20
CA PHE A 37 6.09 17.09 14.71
C PHE A 37 4.83 17.86 14.34
N ASN A 38 4.34 17.71 13.11
CA ASN A 38 3.08 18.32 12.70
C ASN A 38 1.89 17.75 13.48
N TYR A 39 1.86 16.44 13.73
CA TYR A 39 0.87 15.80 14.59
C TYR A 39 0.86 16.39 16.01
N LEU A 40 2.04 16.61 16.59
CA LEU A 40 2.18 17.17 17.95
C LEU A 40 1.70 18.62 18.03
N LYS A 41 1.86 19.40 16.96
CA LYS A 41 1.41 20.81 16.87
C LYS A 41 -0.10 20.98 16.77
N VAL A 42 -0.83 19.95 16.33
CA VAL A 42 -2.30 20.02 16.27
C VAL A 42 -2.88 20.07 17.68
N LYS A 43 -3.49 21.21 18.01
CA LYS A 43 -4.26 21.44 19.23
C LYS A 43 -5.76 21.25 18.94
N ASP A 44 -6.50 20.85 19.97
CA ASP A 44 -7.96 20.86 19.99
C ASP A 44 -8.68 19.92 19.00
N LYS A 45 -7.98 18.90 18.48
CA LYS A 45 -8.57 17.85 17.63
C LYS A 45 -8.42 16.47 18.28
N PRO A 46 -9.38 15.54 18.09
CA PRO A 46 -9.25 14.17 18.57
C PRO A 46 -8.04 13.53 17.91
N LYS A 47 -7.06 13.11 18.72
CA LYS A 47 -5.81 12.54 18.24
C LYS A 47 -5.43 11.29 19.03
N TYR A 48 -5.04 10.25 18.31
CA TYR A 48 -4.55 9.00 18.88
C TYR A 48 -3.11 8.76 18.47
N LEU A 49 -2.28 8.37 19.44
CA LEU A 49 -0.88 8.05 19.26
C LEU A 49 -0.56 6.76 20.00
N ASN A 50 -0.16 5.72 19.29
CA ASN A 50 0.38 4.51 19.90
C ASN A 50 1.87 4.71 20.20
N LYS A 51 2.17 5.15 21.43
CA LYS A 51 3.55 5.39 21.89
C LYS A 51 4.46 4.17 21.75
N LEU A 52 3.92 2.98 22.02
CA LEU A 52 4.68 1.73 21.92
C LEU A 52 5.06 1.46 20.47
N ALA A 53 4.11 1.57 19.53
CA ALA A 53 4.39 1.32 18.12
C ALA A 53 5.41 2.31 17.54
N ILE A 54 5.35 3.59 17.93
CA ILE A 54 6.35 4.59 17.51
C ILE A 54 7.72 4.31 18.11
N SER A 55 7.78 3.86 19.37
CA SER A 55 9.02 3.45 20.01
C SER A 55 9.66 2.27 19.26
N LEU A 56 8.87 1.25 18.90
CA LEU A 56 9.35 0.11 18.14
C LEU A 56 9.85 0.50 16.74
N ILE A 57 9.16 1.40 16.03
CA ILE A 57 9.64 1.90 14.74
C ILE A 57 10.94 2.69 14.90
N THR A 58 11.04 3.51 15.95
CA THR A 58 12.28 4.25 16.21
C THR A 58 13.44 3.30 16.51
N LEU A 59 13.18 2.24 17.29
CA LEU A 59 14.17 1.19 17.56
C LEU A 59 14.58 0.47 16.27
N ASP A 60 13.64 0.17 15.38
CA ASP A 60 13.85 -0.46 14.08
C ASP A 60 14.78 0.40 13.18
N ILE A 61 14.54 1.71 13.11
CA ILE A 61 15.41 2.66 12.40
C ILE A 61 16.83 2.66 12.98
N ILE A 62 16.95 2.67 14.31
CA ILE A 62 18.25 2.64 15.00
C ILE A 62 18.99 1.33 14.70
N LEU A 63 18.31 0.18 14.83
CA LEU A 63 18.91 -1.13 14.56
C LEU A 63 19.36 -1.24 13.10
N SER A 64 18.53 -0.84 12.15
CA SER A 64 18.87 -0.84 10.72
C SER A 64 20.11 0.04 10.43
N THR A 65 20.20 1.21 11.07
CA THR A 65 21.36 2.09 10.96
C THR A 65 22.62 1.44 11.54
N ILE A 66 22.51 0.80 12.72
CA ILE A 66 23.62 0.10 13.37
C ILE A 66 24.12 -1.05 12.49
N PHE A 67 23.23 -1.90 11.98
CA PHE A 67 23.62 -3.03 11.13
C PHE A 67 24.26 -2.58 9.81
N SER A 68 23.72 -1.53 9.17
CA SER A 68 24.32 -0.95 7.97
C SER A 68 25.70 -0.33 8.24
N SER A 69 25.88 0.29 9.40
CA SER A 69 27.16 0.88 9.81
C SER A 69 28.22 -0.18 10.16
N ILE A 70 27.84 -1.23 10.89
CA ILE A 70 28.71 -2.38 11.21
C ILE A 70 29.18 -3.04 9.91
N SER A 71 28.28 -3.16 8.94
CA SER A 71 28.59 -3.69 7.62
C SER A 71 29.69 -2.90 6.89
N LEU A 72 29.71 -1.56 7.02
CA LEU A 72 30.81 -0.71 6.51
C LEU A 72 32.12 -0.93 7.26
N VAL A 73 32.05 -1.08 8.59
CA VAL A 73 33.23 -1.29 9.44
C VAL A 73 33.99 -2.56 9.02
N PHE A 74 33.30 -3.68 8.85
CA PHE A 74 33.92 -4.95 8.47
C PHE A 74 34.44 -4.98 7.02
N VAL A 75 33.97 -4.10 6.13
CA VAL A 75 34.57 -3.98 4.78
C VAL A 75 35.81 -3.10 4.77
N ASN A 76 35.94 -2.18 5.73
CA ASN A 76 37.06 -1.23 5.78
C ASN A 76 38.22 -1.69 6.66
N LEU A 77 37.92 -2.47 7.69
CA LEU A 77 38.88 -2.86 8.71
C LEU A 77 38.99 -4.38 8.63
N ASP A 78 40.12 -4.86 8.10
CA ASP A 78 40.49 -6.28 8.10
C ASP A 78 40.74 -6.74 9.55
N ILE A 79 39.66 -6.95 10.32
CA ILE A 79 39.68 -7.17 11.77
C ILE A 79 40.03 -8.62 12.10
N VAL A 80 39.48 -9.60 11.37
CA VAL A 80 39.63 -11.03 11.68
C VAL A 80 40.34 -11.76 10.55
N SER A 81 39.72 -11.80 9.38
CA SER A 81 40.27 -12.36 8.16
C SER A 81 39.37 -11.98 6.98
N ILE A 82 39.98 -11.78 5.81
CA ILE A 82 39.28 -11.30 4.59
C ILE A 82 38.01 -12.10 4.29
N SER A 83 38.05 -13.43 4.41
CA SER A 83 36.89 -14.29 4.15
C SER A 83 35.79 -14.17 5.20
N THR A 84 36.16 -14.09 6.48
CA THR A 84 35.20 -14.04 7.60
C THR A 84 34.57 -12.65 7.68
N ASP A 85 35.35 -11.60 7.51
CA ASP A 85 34.90 -10.21 7.55
C ASP A 85 33.93 -9.93 6.39
N SER A 86 34.18 -10.47 5.20
CA SER A 86 33.26 -10.38 4.06
C SER A 86 31.90 -11.04 4.35
N VAL A 87 31.88 -12.20 5.03
CA VAL A 87 30.65 -12.89 5.39
C VAL A 87 29.87 -12.12 6.46
N ILE A 88 30.55 -11.57 7.47
CA ILE A 88 29.94 -10.76 8.52
C ILE A 88 29.37 -9.46 7.94
N ALA A 89 30.12 -8.79 7.07
CA ALA A 89 29.70 -7.59 6.36
C ALA A 89 28.44 -7.82 5.52
N LEU A 90 28.38 -8.91 4.76
CA LEU A 90 27.20 -9.29 3.99
C LEU A 90 26.01 -9.62 4.90
N THR A 91 26.23 -10.38 5.98
CA THR A 91 25.15 -10.79 6.90
C THR A 91 24.52 -9.58 7.59
N THR A 92 25.35 -8.66 8.07
CA THR A 92 24.90 -7.40 8.70
C THR A 92 24.20 -6.49 7.69
N LEU A 93 24.65 -6.44 6.43
CA LEU A 93 23.96 -5.71 5.36
C LEU A 93 22.55 -6.27 5.11
N VAL A 94 22.42 -7.59 4.99
CA VAL A 94 21.13 -8.26 4.76
C VAL A 94 20.18 -8.02 5.92
N LEU A 95 20.66 -8.07 7.16
CA LEU A 95 19.87 -7.72 8.35
C LEU A 95 19.42 -6.25 8.31
N GLY A 96 20.30 -5.32 7.91
CA GLY A 96 19.96 -3.91 7.72
C GLY A 96 18.77 -3.74 6.77
N TYR A 97 18.81 -4.39 5.61
CA TYR A 97 17.73 -4.38 4.62
C TYR A 97 16.44 -5.07 5.11
N LEU A 98 16.55 -6.13 5.92
CA LEU A 98 15.39 -6.78 6.52
C LEU A 98 14.63 -5.81 7.43
N PHE A 99 15.33 -5.07 8.30
CA PHE A 99 14.71 -4.05 9.14
C PHE A 99 14.15 -2.90 8.31
N ILE A 100 14.81 -2.46 7.24
CA ILE A 100 14.23 -1.48 6.29
C ILE A 100 12.91 -2.01 5.70
N ALA A 101 12.85 -3.28 5.30
CA ALA A 101 11.63 -3.84 4.74
C ALA A 101 10.48 -3.88 5.78
N ILE A 102 10.78 -4.24 7.03
CA ILE A 102 9.83 -4.22 8.14
C ILE A 102 9.34 -2.79 8.39
N TYR A 103 10.24 -1.82 8.46
CA TYR A 103 9.94 -0.40 8.60
C TYR A 103 8.92 0.08 7.56
N TYR A 104 9.18 -0.18 6.28
CA TYR A 104 8.29 0.19 5.18
C TYR A 104 6.95 -0.53 5.28
N PHE A 105 6.95 -1.82 5.59
CA PHE A 105 5.72 -2.60 5.77
C PHE A 105 4.83 -1.96 6.84
N VAL A 106 5.40 -1.63 8.00
CA VAL A 106 4.65 -1.03 9.12
C VAL A 106 4.11 0.35 8.73
N ILE A 107 4.91 1.20 8.07
CA ILE A 107 4.47 2.54 7.67
C ILE A 107 3.36 2.50 6.63
N PHE A 108 3.45 1.65 5.60
CA PHE A 108 2.47 1.68 4.51
C PHE A 108 1.21 0.86 4.78
N ILE A 109 1.32 -0.24 5.52
CA ILE A 109 0.20 -1.17 5.74
C ILE A 109 -0.45 -0.98 7.11
N TRP A 110 0.33 -0.59 8.12
CA TRP A 110 -0.15 -0.43 9.50
C TRP A 110 -0.10 1.02 10.01
N SER A 111 -0.06 2.01 9.11
CA SER A 111 -0.06 3.44 9.47
C SER A 111 -1.19 3.84 10.43
N HIS A 112 -2.39 3.30 10.23
CA HIS A 112 -3.58 3.63 11.01
C HIS A 112 -3.50 3.14 12.46
N TYR A 113 -2.61 2.19 12.77
CA TYR A 113 -2.33 1.76 14.14
C TYR A 113 -1.30 2.64 14.86
N LEU A 114 -0.53 3.45 14.13
CA LEU A 114 0.51 4.32 14.70
C LEU A 114 -0.09 5.60 15.25
N TRP A 115 -0.81 6.33 14.39
CA TRP A 115 -1.56 7.50 14.80
C TRP A 115 -2.78 7.73 13.93
N MET A 116 -3.70 8.51 14.47
CA MET A 116 -4.90 8.96 13.77
C MET A 116 -5.29 10.35 14.27
N ILE A 117 -5.61 11.26 13.35
CA ILE A 117 -6.19 12.57 13.66
C ILE A 117 -7.53 12.66 12.96
N PHE A 118 -8.57 12.99 13.71
CA PHE A 118 -9.86 13.37 13.15
C PHE A 118 -9.88 14.89 12.97
N ASP A 119 -9.99 15.30 11.72
CA ASP A 119 -10.22 16.70 11.34
C ASP A 119 -11.74 16.94 11.15
N GLU A 120 -12.14 18.16 10.83
CA GLU A 120 -13.55 18.48 10.52
C GLU A 120 -14.02 17.88 9.20
N THR A 121 -13.09 17.63 8.27
CA THR A 121 -13.39 17.20 6.89
C THR A 121 -12.80 15.84 6.52
N LYS A 122 -11.85 15.32 7.31
CA LYS A 122 -11.07 14.14 6.96
C LYS A 122 -10.44 13.45 8.17
N ILE A 123 -10.11 12.17 8.00
CA ILE A 123 -9.27 11.37 8.89
C ILE A 123 -7.86 11.36 8.31
N ASN A 124 -6.86 11.77 9.08
CA ASN A 124 -5.46 11.69 8.68
C ASN A 124 -4.75 10.59 9.48
N THR A 125 -4.12 9.65 8.78
CA THR A 125 -3.14 8.70 9.34
C THR A 125 -1.73 9.08 8.87
N LEU A 126 -0.71 8.27 9.18
CA LEU A 126 0.67 8.54 8.72
C LEU A 126 0.78 8.47 7.19
N SER A 127 0.15 7.48 6.56
CA SER A 127 0.24 7.26 5.11
C SER A 127 -0.96 7.79 4.33
N ASP A 128 -2.15 7.83 4.94
CA ASP A 128 -3.41 8.05 4.25
C ASP A 128 -4.17 9.27 4.77
N LYS A 129 -4.93 9.91 3.87
CA LYS A 129 -5.88 10.97 4.20
C LYS A 129 -7.24 10.60 3.62
N VAL A 130 -8.21 10.33 4.48
CA VAL A 130 -9.55 9.86 4.11
C VAL A 130 -10.56 10.98 4.39
N SER A 131 -11.00 11.68 3.35
CA SER A 131 -12.06 12.68 3.45
C SER A 131 -13.41 12.02 3.78
N TYR A 132 -14.24 12.69 4.60
CA TYR A 132 -15.51 12.11 5.06
C TYR A 132 -16.53 11.88 3.94
N ASP A 133 -16.50 12.71 2.90
CA ASP A 133 -17.30 12.55 1.66
C ASP A 133 -17.00 11.25 0.90
N LYS A 134 -15.79 10.69 1.09
CA LYS A 134 -15.36 9.44 0.46
C LYS A 134 -15.63 8.22 1.32
N ILE A 135 -16.03 8.39 2.57
CA ILE A 135 -16.39 7.28 3.44
C ILE A 135 -17.72 6.72 2.95
N THR A 136 -17.67 5.49 2.47
CA THR A 136 -18.88 4.78 2.05
C THR A 136 -19.62 4.23 3.25
N LYS A 137 -18.88 3.64 4.20
CA LYS A 137 -19.47 3.02 5.38
C LYS A 137 -18.45 2.71 6.48
N VAL A 138 -18.87 2.85 7.73
CA VAL A 138 -18.18 2.31 8.89
C VAL A 138 -18.95 1.11 9.42
N VAL A 139 -18.31 -0.05 9.47
CA VAL A 139 -18.92 -1.33 9.83
C VAL A 139 -18.31 -1.85 11.12
N ASN A 140 -19.14 -1.98 12.15
CA ASN A 140 -18.82 -2.72 13.37
C ASN A 140 -19.24 -4.18 13.16
N ASP A 141 -18.30 -5.02 12.72
CA ASP A 141 -18.62 -6.34 12.19
C ASP A 141 -19.16 -7.27 13.27
N VAL A 142 -20.38 -7.78 13.15
CA VAL A 142 -20.98 -8.65 14.17
C VAL A 142 -20.36 -10.04 14.16
N ASP A 143 -19.89 -10.49 13.00
CA ASP A 143 -19.36 -11.86 12.80
C ASP A 143 -17.87 -11.95 13.10
N SER A 144 -17.15 -10.82 13.05
CA SER A 144 -15.71 -10.78 13.33
C SER A 144 -15.36 -9.72 14.37
N ASN A 145 -14.29 -9.94 15.14
CA ASN A 145 -13.85 -8.99 16.15
C ASN A 145 -13.11 -7.76 15.55
N ASN A 146 -13.64 -7.20 14.45
CA ASN A 146 -13.02 -6.10 13.71
C ASN A 146 -14.01 -4.97 13.42
N VAL A 147 -13.46 -3.77 13.30
CA VAL A 147 -14.12 -2.58 12.75
C VAL A 147 -13.50 -2.30 11.39
N TYR A 148 -14.34 -2.00 10.41
CA TYR A 148 -13.92 -1.66 9.06
C TYR A 148 -14.36 -0.26 8.69
N LEU A 149 -13.42 0.54 8.21
CA LEU A 149 -13.70 1.80 7.52
C LEU A 149 -13.58 1.56 6.02
N ASN A 150 -14.70 1.64 5.30
CA ASN A 150 -14.75 1.45 3.85
C ASN A 150 -14.85 2.82 3.16
N PHE A 151 -13.95 3.11 2.24
CA PHE A 151 -13.88 4.41 1.56
C PHE A 151 -13.40 4.28 0.12
N LEU A 152 -13.79 5.25 -0.71
CA LEU A 152 -13.37 5.32 -2.10
C LEU A 152 -11.98 5.96 -2.22
N GLU A 153 -11.06 5.23 -2.83
CA GLU A 153 -9.75 5.70 -3.27
C GLU A 153 -9.85 6.01 -4.78
N GLY A 154 -9.90 7.30 -5.12
CA GLY A 154 -10.19 7.75 -6.48
C GLY A 154 -11.67 7.59 -6.83
N VAL A 155 -11.98 7.13 -8.06
CA VAL A 155 -13.36 7.09 -8.59
C VAL A 155 -14.03 5.73 -8.39
N ARG A 156 -13.26 4.63 -8.39
CA ARG A 156 -13.83 3.27 -8.48
C ARG A 156 -13.31 2.27 -7.45
N LYS A 157 -12.16 2.54 -6.81
CA LYS A 157 -11.53 1.56 -5.94
C LYS A 157 -12.04 1.73 -4.52
N ASN A 158 -12.76 0.74 -4.00
CA ASN A 158 -13.16 0.73 -2.59
C ASN A 158 -12.03 0.12 -1.76
N ARG A 159 -11.43 0.91 -0.87
CA ARG A 159 -10.38 0.47 0.05
C ARG A 159 -10.97 0.34 1.45
N LYS A 160 -10.43 -0.59 2.24
CA LYS A 160 -10.82 -0.80 3.63
C LYS A 160 -9.64 -0.60 4.56
N LEU A 161 -9.89 0.06 5.69
CA LEU A 161 -9.01 0.03 6.85
C LEU A 161 -9.63 -0.91 7.88
N LYS A 162 -8.88 -1.97 8.23
CA LYS A 162 -9.28 -2.97 9.21
C LYS A 162 -8.63 -2.69 10.55
N MET A 163 -9.43 -2.62 11.60
CA MET A 163 -9.00 -2.43 12.98
C MET A 163 -9.56 -3.54 13.86
N ASN A 164 -8.76 -4.15 14.72
CA ASN A 164 -9.27 -5.12 15.69
C ASN A 164 -10.05 -4.39 16.80
N LYS A 165 -11.29 -4.79 17.11
CA LYS A 165 -12.14 -4.13 18.12
C LYS A 165 -11.48 -4.05 19.51
N ASN A 166 -10.64 -5.01 19.85
CA ASN A 166 -9.94 -5.04 21.14
C ASN A 166 -8.78 -4.04 21.20
N SER A 167 -8.32 -3.51 20.06
CA SER A 167 -7.22 -2.56 20.01
C SER A 167 -7.65 -1.18 20.53
N ALA A 168 -6.71 -0.47 21.16
CA ALA A 168 -6.93 0.90 21.59
C ALA A 168 -7.25 1.83 20.40
N THR A 169 -6.68 1.55 19.22
CA THR A 169 -6.99 2.26 17.97
C THR A 169 -8.46 2.14 17.59
N ALA A 170 -9.04 0.93 17.63
CA ALA A 170 -10.44 0.74 17.27
C ALA A 170 -11.39 1.42 18.28
N LYS A 171 -11.09 1.32 19.57
CA LYS A 171 -11.87 1.99 20.62
C LYS A 171 -11.88 3.51 20.41
N PHE A 172 -10.71 4.10 20.20
CA PHE A 172 -10.58 5.52 19.89
C PHE A 172 -11.29 5.91 18.59
N PHE A 173 -11.19 5.08 17.55
CA PHE A 173 -11.85 5.31 16.27
C PHE A 173 -13.37 5.34 16.42
N LEU A 174 -13.97 4.38 17.13
CA LEU A 174 -15.41 4.32 17.37
C LEU A 174 -15.91 5.51 18.19
N GLU A 175 -15.18 5.87 19.26
CA GLU A 175 -15.48 7.05 20.08
C GLU A 175 -15.45 8.34 19.24
N SER A 176 -14.42 8.50 18.42
CA SER A 176 -14.26 9.66 17.54
C SER A 176 -15.32 9.73 16.44
N CYS A 177 -15.77 8.58 15.90
CA CYS A 177 -16.89 8.55 14.95
C CYS A 177 -18.18 9.13 15.55
N GLY A 178 -18.44 8.87 16.83
CA GLY A 178 -19.58 9.45 17.55
C GLY A 178 -19.49 10.98 17.65
N ILE A 179 -18.29 11.51 17.90
CA ILE A 179 -18.04 12.96 17.98
C ILE A 179 -18.25 13.63 16.62
N VAL A 180 -17.79 12.99 15.54
CA VAL A 180 -17.85 13.54 14.17
C VAL A 180 -19.16 13.17 13.44
N LYS A 181 -20.12 12.55 14.15
CA LYS A 181 -21.44 12.15 13.62
C LYS A 181 -21.37 11.23 12.41
N ILE A 182 -20.37 10.34 12.37
CA ILE A 182 -20.29 9.28 11.38
C ILE A 182 -21.10 8.10 11.90
N ASN A 183 -22.14 7.69 11.17
CA ASN A 183 -22.96 6.54 11.54
C ASN A 183 -22.15 5.24 11.43
N VAL A 184 -22.12 4.49 12.55
CA VAL A 184 -21.52 3.17 12.63
C VAL A 184 -22.63 2.14 12.55
N GLU A 185 -22.54 1.20 11.61
CA GLU A 185 -23.55 0.15 11.45
C GLU A 185 -23.06 -1.20 11.97
N GLU A 186 -23.94 -1.87 12.73
CA GLU A 186 -23.73 -3.24 13.22
C GLU A 186 -24.20 -4.25 12.17
N ILE A 187 -23.37 -4.45 11.16
CA ILE A 187 -23.63 -5.42 10.09
C ILE A 187 -22.39 -6.27 9.84
N SER A 188 -22.59 -7.46 9.28
CA SER A 188 -21.48 -8.26 8.77
C SER A 188 -20.76 -7.55 7.63
N GLN A 189 -19.43 -7.50 7.66
CA GLN A 189 -18.65 -6.91 6.56
C GLN A 189 -18.88 -7.67 5.24
N GLN A 190 -19.13 -8.98 5.30
CA GLN A 190 -19.44 -9.79 4.13
C GLN A 190 -20.77 -9.40 3.51
N LYS A 191 -21.80 -9.16 4.34
CA LYS A 191 -23.11 -8.66 3.88
C LYS A 191 -23.01 -7.28 3.25
N PHE A 192 -22.14 -6.40 3.77
CA PHE A 192 -21.91 -5.09 3.17
C PHE A 192 -21.33 -5.22 1.75
N TYR A 193 -20.31 -6.05 1.56
CA TYR A 193 -19.70 -6.25 0.24
C TYR A 193 -20.66 -6.86 -0.77
N SER A 194 -21.43 -7.88 -0.39
CA SER A 194 -22.42 -8.49 -1.29
C SER A 194 -23.49 -7.47 -1.73
N THR A 195 -23.92 -6.60 -0.82
CA THR A 195 -24.89 -5.53 -1.13
C THR A 195 -24.29 -4.49 -2.06
N GLN A 196 -23.03 -4.10 -1.84
CA GLN A 196 -22.34 -3.14 -2.71
C GLN A 196 -22.13 -3.70 -4.13
N GLU A 197 -21.77 -4.98 -4.25
CA GLU A 197 -21.64 -5.66 -5.54
C GLU A 197 -22.97 -5.74 -6.30
N ALA A 198 -24.06 -6.10 -5.60
CA ALA A 198 -25.40 -6.11 -6.19
C ALA A 198 -25.78 -4.72 -6.72
N ASN A 199 -25.64 -3.68 -5.90
CA ASN A 199 -25.93 -2.30 -6.29
C ASN A 199 -25.07 -1.84 -7.47
N SER A 200 -23.80 -2.26 -7.53
CA SER A 200 -22.91 -1.94 -8.65
C SER A 200 -23.33 -2.60 -9.95
N LYS A 201 -23.79 -3.86 -9.90
CA LYS A 201 -24.31 -4.60 -11.06
C LYS A 201 -25.61 -3.97 -11.55
N GLU A 202 -26.55 -3.67 -10.65
CA GLU A 202 -27.82 -3.01 -10.97
C GLU A 202 -27.59 -1.63 -11.62
N ALA A 203 -26.67 -0.81 -11.09
CA ALA A 203 -26.33 0.48 -11.69
C ALA A 203 -25.72 0.37 -13.10
N VAL A 204 -25.04 -0.74 -13.43
CA VAL A 204 -24.56 -1.02 -14.78
C VAL A 204 -25.73 -1.43 -15.69
N TYR A 205 -26.64 -2.28 -15.22
CA TYR A 205 -27.84 -2.68 -15.96
C TYR A 205 -28.78 -1.49 -16.25
N GLU A 206 -28.97 -0.59 -15.31
CA GLU A 206 -29.77 0.62 -15.53
C GLU A 206 -29.15 1.57 -16.57
N LYS A 207 -27.83 1.71 -16.58
CA LYS A 207 -27.13 2.52 -17.59
C LYS A 207 -27.22 1.92 -18.98
N LEU A 208 -27.15 0.59 -19.08
CA LEU A 208 -27.39 -0.12 -20.34
C LEU A 208 -28.83 0.11 -20.82
N ASN A 209 -29.82 -0.11 -19.96
CA ASN A 209 -31.24 0.06 -20.30
C ASN A 209 -31.64 1.52 -20.63
N LYS A 210 -31.00 2.52 -20.02
CA LYS A 210 -31.20 3.94 -20.38
C LYS A 210 -30.58 4.30 -21.73
N ASN A 211 -29.51 3.64 -22.14
CA ASN A 211 -28.93 3.81 -23.48
C ASN A 211 -29.75 3.08 -24.57
N THR A 212 -30.37 1.95 -24.25
CA THR A 212 -31.27 1.25 -25.20
C THR A 212 -32.60 1.98 -25.43
N LYS A 213 -33.01 2.88 -24.53
CA LYS A 213 -34.22 3.71 -24.67
C LYS A 213 -33.99 5.05 -25.38
N LYS A 214 -32.76 5.35 -25.81
CA LYS A 214 -32.38 6.54 -26.60
C LYS A 214 -31.92 6.19 -28.03
N THR A 215 -32.34 5.04 -28.55
CA THR A 215 -32.20 4.74 -29.97
C THR A 215 -33.58 4.86 -30.60
N ASP A 216 -33.84 6.00 -31.24
CA ASP A 216 -34.98 6.14 -32.16
C ASP A 216 -34.90 5.04 -33.23
N PRO A 217 -36.06 4.53 -33.71
CA PRO A 217 -36.11 3.50 -34.73
C PRO A 217 -35.55 4.07 -36.05
N ILE A 218 -34.33 3.65 -36.39
CA ILE A 218 -33.82 3.81 -37.74
C ILE A 218 -34.70 2.96 -38.65
N LYS A 219 -35.48 3.65 -39.49
CA LYS A 219 -36.22 3.08 -40.62
C LYS A 219 -35.29 2.17 -41.44
N PRO A 220 -35.70 0.93 -41.78
CA PRO A 220 -34.94 0.08 -42.67
C PRO A 220 -35.16 0.56 -44.11
N GLU A 221 -34.09 0.88 -44.83
CA GLU A 221 -34.18 0.97 -46.29
C GLU A 221 -32.97 0.31 -46.97
N ASN A 222 -33.33 -0.80 -47.61
CA ASN A 222 -32.71 -1.52 -48.72
C ASN A 222 -31.38 -2.28 -48.55
N THR A 223 -31.58 -3.53 -48.15
CA THR A 223 -31.02 -4.74 -48.78
C THR A 223 -31.07 -4.72 -50.33
N LYS A 224 -29.92 -5.01 -50.96
CA LYS A 224 -29.67 -5.96 -52.08
C LYS A 224 -28.30 -5.59 -52.69
N SER A 225 -27.34 -6.46 -52.95
CA SER A 225 -27.34 -7.92 -52.99
C SER A 225 -25.93 -8.42 -53.39
N VAL A 226 -25.51 -9.56 -52.82
CA VAL A 226 -24.66 -10.63 -53.41
C VAL A 226 -23.15 -10.30 -53.50
N GLU A 227 -22.23 -10.85 -52.72
CA GLU A 227 -21.90 -12.24 -52.33
C GLU A 227 -21.20 -13.08 -53.43
N LYS A 228 -20.08 -13.72 -53.02
CA LYS A 228 -19.13 -14.63 -53.72
C LYS A 228 -17.95 -13.90 -54.41
N THR A 229 -16.69 -14.29 -54.17
CA THR A 229 -16.19 -15.68 -54.20
C THR A 229 -15.00 -15.93 -53.28
N GLU A 230 -15.04 -17.10 -52.63
CA GLU A 230 -13.97 -17.81 -51.93
C GLU A 230 -12.74 -18.15 -52.81
N LYS A 231 -11.60 -18.32 -52.12
CA LYS A 231 -10.55 -19.36 -52.32
C LYS A 231 -9.84 -19.50 -53.66
N ASP A 232 -8.53 -19.20 -53.62
CA ASP A 232 -7.39 -20.04 -54.06
C ASP A 232 -6.14 -19.13 -53.98
N LYS A 233 -4.90 -19.51 -53.67
CA LYS A 233 -4.21 -20.75 -53.30
C LYS A 233 -2.72 -20.37 -53.14
N LYS A 234 -2.01 -21.14 -52.32
CA LYS A 234 -0.58 -21.54 -52.46
C LYS A 234 0.50 -20.45 -52.37
N GLU A 235 1.35 -20.51 -51.34
CA GLU A 235 2.59 -21.33 -51.31
C GLU A 235 3.59 -20.98 -52.42
N THR A 236 4.66 -20.30 -52.03
CA THR A 236 6.04 -20.54 -52.47
C THR A 236 6.93 -19.91 -51.38
N LYS A 237 7.64 -20.65 -50.50
CA LYS A 237 9.01 -21.19 -50.69
C LYS A 237 9.84 -20.29 -51.62
N THR A 238 10.97 -19.72 -51.21
CA THR A 238 12.30 -20.37 -51.10
C THR A 238 13.20 -19.33 -50.39
N GLU A 239 13.82 -19.61 -49.24
CA GLU A 239 15.17 -20.18 -49.08
C GLU A 239 16.31 -19.40 -49.76
N LYS A 240 17.22 -18.90 -48.90
CA LYS A 240 18.69 -18.82 -49.00
C LYS A 240 19.44 -17.77 -49.87
N ASN A 241 20.55 -17.34 -49.24
CA ASN A 241 21.80 -16.70 -49.71
C ASN A 241 21.94 -15.28 -49.13
N ASP A 242 22.93 -14.91 -48.31
CA ASP A 242 24.22 -15.51 -47.91
C ASP A 242 24.55 -15.15 -46.46
#